data_AF-A0A926ZLF6-F1
#
_entry.id   AF-A0A926ZLF6-F1
#
_cell.length_a   1.000
_cell.length_b   1.000
_cell.length_c   1.000
_cell.angle_alpha   90.00
_cell.angle_beta   90.00
_cell.angle_gamma   90.00
#
_symmetry.space_group_name_H-M   'P 1'
#
loop_
_entity.id
_entity.type
_entity.pdbx_description
1 polymer ?
#
loop_
_entity_poly.entity_id
_entity_poly.type
_entity_poly.pdbx_seq_one_letter_code
_entity_poly.pdbx_strand_id
1 'polypeptide(L)' 'MNATNEQRIGEIFSEGISIDRALNRAVQKAVWKHKVLGNPVAAWRDGKVVWIPPEEISIPEDSSSLNSQQK' A
#
# COMPACT_ATOMS: atom_id res chain seq x y z
N MET A 1 -34.56 -5.51 -8.75
CA MET A 1 -33.90 -4.29 -9.23
C MET A 1 -32.41 -4.49 -9.00
N ASN A 2 -31.62 -4.67 -10.07
CA ASN A 2 -30.19 -4.94 -9.95
C ASN A 2 -29.45 -3.62 -9.81
N ALA A 3 -28.73 -3.41 -8.71
CA ALA A 3 -27.90 -2.23 -8.53
C ALA A 3 -26.92 -2.11 -9.71
N THR A 4 -26.88 -0.93 -10.32
CA THR A 4 -25.98 -0.63 -11.43
C THR A 4 -24.53 -0.62 -10.93
N ASN A 5 -23.56 -0.87 -11.82
CA ASN A 5 -22.13 -0.93 -11.47
C ASN A 5 -21.63 0.33 -10.74
N GLU A 6 -22.26 1.48 -11.01
CA GLU A 6 -21.96 2.77 -10.36
C GLU A 6 -22.33 2.77 -8.87
N GLN A 7 -23.49 2.21 -8.51
CA GLN A 7 -23.93 2.10 -7.11
C GLN A 7 -22.99 1.21 -6.29
N ARG A 8 -22.51 0.11 -6.89
CA ARG A 8 -21.55 -0.81 -6.24
C ARG A 8 -20.18 -0.18 -5.97
N ILE A 9 -19.66 0.64 -6.88
CA ILE A 9 -18.38 1.33 -6.66
C ILE A 9 -18.55 2.33 -5.51
N GLY A 10 -19.63 3.12 -5.52
CA GLY A 10 -19.94 4.05 -4.43
C GLY A 10 -20.02 3.37 -3.05
N GLU A 11 -20.63 2.17 -2.98
CA GLU A 11 -20.68 1.37 -1.76
C GLU A 11 -19.29 0.91 -1.30
N ILE A 12 -18.44 0.40 -2.19
CA ILE A 12 -17.06 -0.02 -1.87
C ILE A 12 -16.22 1.16 -1.35
N PHE A 13 -16.39 2.35 -1.95
CA PHE A 13 -15.76 3.58 -1.48
C PHE A 13 -16.28 4.03 -0.12
N SER A 14 -17.57 3.86 0.15
CA SER A 14 -18.20 4.22 1.42
C SER A 14 -17.81 3.26 2.56
N GLU A 15 -17.68 1.96 2.26
CA GLU A 15 -17.18 0.96 3.21
C GLU A 15 -15.70 1.16 3.54
N GLY A 16 -14.89 1.62 2.58
CA GLY A 16 -13.46 1.94 2.75
C GLY A 16 -12.52 0.74 2.90
N ILE A 17 -12.99 -0.36 3.51
CA ILE A 17 -12.16 -1.52 3.91
C ILE A 17 -11.39 -2.14 2.72
N SER A 18 -12.08 -2.35 1.60
CA SER A 18 -11.46 -3.01 0.44
C SER A 18 -10.44 -2.12 -0.27
N ILE A 19 -10.68 -0.81 -0.30
CA ILE A 19 -9.78 0.18 -0.91
C ILE A 19 -8.57 0.38 0.00
N ASP A 20 -8.78 0.55 1.31
CA ASP A 20 -7.70 0.69 2.28
C ASP A 20 -6.74 -0.50 2.24
N ARG A 21 -7.28 -1.72 2.14
CA ARG A 21 -6.46 -2.93 1.99
C ARG A 21 -5.68 -2.93 0.68
N ALA A 22 -6.27 -2.48 -0.42
CA ALA A 22 -5.59 -2.41 -1.71
C ALA A 22 -4.47 -1.36 -1.70
N LEU A 23 -4.74 -0.19 -1.12
CA LEU A 23 -3.75 0.89 -0.94
C LEU A 23 -2.60 0.43 -0.03
N ASN A 24 -2.89 -0.20 1.11
CA ASN A 24 -1.86 -0.71 2.01
C ASN A 24 -0.94 -1.71 1.30
N ARG A 25 -1.49 -2.65 0.51
CA ARG A 25 -0.69 -3.59 -0.27
C ARG A 25 0.18 -2.89 -1.32
N ALA A 26 -0.37 -1.88 -2.00
CA ALA A 26 0.37 -1.11 -2.99
C ALA A 26 1.54 -0.34 -2.37
N VAL A 27 1.30 0.33 -1.23
CA VAL A 27 2.34 1.06 -0.48
C VAL A 27 3.42 0.11 0.00
N GLN A 28 3.06 -1.03 0.60
CA GLN A 28 4.04 -2.04 1.03
C GLN A 28 4.93 -2.51 -0.12
N LYS A 29 4.34 -2.82 -1.29
CA LYS A 29 5.10 -3.24 -2.47
C LYS A 29 6.05 -2.15 -2.97
N ALA A 30 5.60 -0.90 -3.00
CA ALA A 30 6.43 0.23 -3.42
C ALA A 30 7.61 0.45 -2.47
N VAL A 31 7.35 0.48 -1.16
CA VAL A 31 8.36 0.65 -0.11
C VAL A 31 9.38 -0.49 -0.13
N TRP A 32 8.92 -1.74 -0.31
CA TRP A 32 9.81 -2.90 -0.48
C TRP A 32 10.72 -2.75 -1.70
N LYS A 33 10.17 -2.35 -2.84
CA LYS A 33 10.95 -2.14 -4.07
C LYS A 33 12.01 -1.05 -3.87
N HIS A 34 11.66 0.05 -3.20
CA HIS A 34 12.61 1.10 -2.87
C HIS A 34 13.74 0.60 -1.98
N LYS A 35 13.42 -0.16 -0.91
CA LYS A 35 14.43 -0.78 -0.04
C LYS A 35 15.40 -1.67 -0.81
N VAL A 36 14.90 -2.59 -1.63
CA VAL A 36 15.73 -3.55 -2.39
C VAL A 36 16.61 -2.85 -3.43
N LEU A 37 16.14 -1.75 -4.02
CA LEU A 37 16.89 -0.97 -5.00
C LEU A 37 17.82 0.08 -4.39
N GLY A 38 17.89 0.19 -3.05
CA GLY A 38 18.69 1.22 -2.38
C GLY A 38 18.16 2.64 -2.56
N ASN A 39 16.88 2.80 -2.87
CA ASN A 39 16.24 4.10 -3.07
C ASN A 39 15.58 4.59 -1.77
N PRO A 40 15.78 5.85 -1.36
CA PRO A 40 15.06 6.42 -0.24
C PRO A 40 13.58 6.63 -0.55
N VAL A 41 12.76 6.81 0.49
CA VAL A 41 11.35 7.19 0.40
C VAL A 41 11.08 8.47 1.19
N ALA A 42 10.20 9.32 0.70
CA ALA A 42 9.72 10.48 1.44
C ALA A 42 8.51 10.09 2.31
N ALA A 43 8.54 10.44 3.59
CA ALA A 43 7.43 10.27 4.50
C ALA A 43 7.09 11.59 5.20
N TRP A 44 5.82 11.78 5.51
CA TRP A 44 5.40 12.86 6.38
C TRP A 44 5.57 12.44 7.85
N ARG A 45 6.37 13.16 8.63
CA ARG A 45 6.58 12.94 10.06
C ARG A 45 6.64 14.30 10.74
N ASP A 46 5.88 14.47 11.82
CA ASP A 46 5.89 15.68 12.66
C ASP A 46 5.72 16.99 11.86
N GLY A 47 4.79 17.00 10.90
CA GLY A 47 4.48 18.20 10.13
C GLY A 47 5.48 18.56 9.02
N LYS A 48 6.44 17.67 8.71
CA LYS A 48 7.44 17.88 7.66
C LYS A 48 7.66 16.64 6.81
N VAL A 49 8.20 16.85 5.61
CA VAL A 49 8.71 15.78 4.75
C VAL A 49 10.09 15.34 5.27
N VAL A 50 10.23 14.05 5.51
CA VAL A 50 11.49 13.40 5.94
C VAL A 50 11.85 12.33 4.92
N TRP A 51 13.09 12.33 4.46
CA TRP A 51 13.64 11.25 3.65
C TRP A 51 14.09 10.11 4.54
N ILE A 52 13.57 8.91 4.30
CA ILE A 52 13.93 7.68 4.99
C ILE A 52 14.89 6.91 4.07
N PRO A 53 16.13 6.66 4.51
CA PRO A 53 17.08 5.86 3.75
C PRO A 53 16.65 4.38 3.71
N PRO A 54 17.03 3.61 2.68
CA PRO A 54 16.57 2.24 2.49
C PRO A 54 16.89 1.30 3.66
N GLU A 55 17.97 1.55 4.40
CA GLU A 55 18.39 0.77 5.57
C GLU A 55 17.41 0.89 6.76
N GLU A 56 16.76 2.04 6.90
CA GLU A 56 15.81 2.34 7.99
C GLU A 56 14.36 1.93 7.65
N ILE A 57 14.10 1.48 6.42
CA ILE A 57 12.77 1.03 6.02
C ILE A 57 12.44 -0.29 6.73
N SER A 58 11.54 -0.25 7.71
CA SER A 58 10.97 -1.46 8.33
C SER A 58 9.83 -2.00 7.47
N ILE A 59 9.90 -3.29 7.11
CA ILE A 59 8.86 -3.98 6.35
C ILE A 59 8.27 -5.03 7.29
N PRO A 60 6.99 -4.95 7.66
CA PRO A 60 6.37 -5.98 8.49
C PRO A 60 6.40 -7.35 7.80
N GLU A 61 6.74 -8.39 8.57
CA GLU A 61 7.01 -9.77 8.08
C GLU A 61 5.78 -10.48 7.49
N ASP A 62 4.57 -9.98 7.75
CA ASP A 62 3.30 -10.50 7.20
C ASP A 62 3.10 -10.27 5.69
N SER A 63 4.12 -9.76 4.99
CA SER A 63 4.11 -9.60 3.53
C SER A 63 4.58 -10.85 2.77
N SER A 64 5.11 -11.87 3.48
CA SER A 64 5.67 -13.10 2.90
C SER A 64 4.64 -14.00 2.17
N SER A 65 3.33 -13.79 2.36
CA SER A 65 2.29 -14.54 1.64
C SER A 65 1.89 -13.95 0.28
N LEU A 66 2.48 -12.82 -0.16
CA LEU A 66 2.08 -12.13 -1.40
C LEU A 66 2.86 -12.55 -2.66
N ASN A 67 3.86 -13.42 -2.55
CA ASN A 67 4.71 -13.84 -3.68
C ASN A 67 4.28 -15.14 -4.38
N SER A 68 3.16 -15.76 -3.99
CA SER A 68 2.75 -17.07 -4.53
C SER A 68 1.74 -17.02 -5.69
N GLN A 69 1.36 -15.84 -6.20
CA GLN A 69 0.41 -15.73 -7.32
C GLN A 69 0.92 -14.86 -8.48
N GLN A 70 2.16 -15.09 -8.89
CA GLN A 70 2.66 -14.60 -10.17
C GLN A 70 3.28 -15.78 -10.94
N LYS A 71 2.41 -16.65 -11.46
CA LYS A 71 2.74 -17.68 -12.46
C LYS A 71 1.74 -17.61 -13.60
#